data_AF-A0A2T4U1P1-F1
#
_entry.id   AF-A0A2T4U1P1-F1
#
_cell.length_a   1.000
_cell.length_b   1.000
_cell.length_c   1.000
_cell.angle_alpha   90.00
_cell.angle_beta   90.00
_cell.angle_gamma   90.00
#
_symmetry.space_group_name_H-M   'P 1'
#
loop_
_entity.id
_entity.type
_entity.pdbx_description
1 polymer ?
#
loop_
_entity_poly.entity_id
_entity_poly.type
_entity_poly.pdbx_seq_one_letter_code
_entity_poly.pdbx_strand_id
1 'polypeptide(L)' 'MFQFIETHADEHRVVKMCEVLRVSRAGYYRYVQRKTDGPSSREKRRRELERAVRRIFLESRETYGSPRIHARLLQEGWI' A
#
# COMPACT_ATOMS: atom_id res chain seq x y z
N MET A 1 17.00 0.74 0.51
CA MET A 1 17.49 1.87 1.33
C MET A 1 16.99 1.81 2.77
N PHE A 2 15.69 1.84 3.06
CA PHE A 2 15.21 1.80 4.46
C PHE A 2 15.49 0.47 5.18
N GLN A 3 15.45 -0.66 4.48
CA GLN A 3 15.85 -1.95 5.04
C GLN A 3 17.33 -1.97 5.49
N PHE A 4 18.23 -1.33 4.74
CA PHE A 4 19.64 -1.22 5.13
C PHE A 4 19.81 -0.43 6.43
N ILE A 5 19.06 0.68 6.57
CA ILE A 5 19.02 1.50 7.79
C ILE A 5 18.48 0.69 8.96
N GLU A 6 17.43 -0.11 8.73
CA GLU A 6 16.84 -0.98 9.77
C GLU A 6 17.85 -2.04 10.25
N THR A 7 18.57 -2.70 9.33
CA THR A 7 19.57 -3.73 9.67
C THR A 7 20.74 -3.21 10.51
N HIS A 8 21.10 -1.93 10.37
CA HIS A 8 22.23 -1.33 11.09
C HIS A 8 21.77 -0.32 12.16
N ALA A 9 20.48 -0.29 12.50
CA ALA A 9 19.91 0.69 13.43
C ALA A 9 20.45 0.53 14.87
N ASP A 10 20.90 -0.67 15.22
CA ASP A 10 21.49 -0.98 16.54
C ASP A 10 22.96 -0.52 16.63
N GLU A 11 23.66 -0.44 15.50
CA GLU A 11 25.08 -0.07 15.43
C GLU A 11 25.30 1.40 15.11
N HIS A 12 24.34 2.03 14.42
CA HIS A 12 24.46 3.37 13.89
C HIS A 12 23.20 4.20 14.09
N ARG A 13 23.38 5.50 14.38
CA ARG A 13 22.26 6.44 14.52
C ARG A 13 21.50 6.55 13.19
N VAL A 14 20.23 6.17 13.20
CA VAL A 14 19.28 6.29 12.06
C VAL A 14 19.34 7.65 11.38
N VAL A 15 19.45 8.74 12.15
CA VAL A 15 19.55 10.12 11.65
C VAL A 15 20.76 10.27 10.72
N LYS A 16 21.93 9.79 11.14
CA LYS A 16 23.17 9.89 10.38
C LYS A 16 23.11 9.05 9.11
N MET A 17 22.55 7.84 9.20
CA MET A 17 22.36 6.99 8.03
C MET A 17 21.39 7.64 7.03
N CYS A 18 20.29 8.24 7.48
CA CYS A 18 19.37 8.95 6.59
C CYS A 18 20.07 10.11 5.83
N GLU A 19 20.93 10.86 6.50
CA GLU A 19 21.71 11.95 5.89
C GLU A 19 22.69 11.42 4.84
N VAL A 20 23.51 10.42 5.18
CA VAL A 20 24.52 9.83 4.29
C VAL A 20 23.87 9.20 3.06
N LEU A 21 22.76 8.49 3.27
CA LEU A 21 21.99 7.81 2.24
C LEU A 21 21.05 8.76 1.48
N ARG A 22 21.02 10.06 1.84
CA ARG A 22 20.17 11.10 1.25
C ARG A 22 18.69 10.73 1.20
N VAL A 23 18.18 10.11 2.27
CA VAL A 23 16.75 9.78 2.43
C VAL A 23 16.12 10.58 3.57
N SER A 24 14.80 10.75 3.49
CA SER A 24 14.05 11.42 4.55
C SER A 24 13.92 10.54 5.80
N ARG A 25 14.25 11.10 6.97
CA ARG A 25 13.98 10.51 8.29
C ARG A 25 12.50 10.19 8.49
N ALA A 26 11.62 11.10 8.08
CA ALA A 26 10.17 10.87 8.13
C ALA A 26 9.73 9.72 7.22
N GLY A 27 10.41 9.55 6.08
CA GLY A 27 10.22 8.40 5.19
C GLY A 27 10.59 7.07 5.88
N TYR A 28 11.72 7.03 6.58
CA TYR A 28 12.14 5.86 7.35
C TYR A 28 11.14 5.49 8.43
N TYR A 29 10.72 6.44 9.28
CA TYR A 29 9.76 6.13 10.33
C TYR A 29 8.39 5.72 9.80
N ARG A 30 7.92 6.27 8.67
CA ARG A 30 6.72 5.75 7.99
C ARG A 30 6.90 4.33 7.48
N TYR A 31 8.09 3.98 7.00
CA TYR A 31 8.41 2.60 6.58
C TYR A 31 8.32 1.64 7.78
N VAL A 32 8.93 1.99 8.91
CA VAL A 32 8.87 1.21 10.15
C VAL A 32 7.42 1.08 10.62
N GLN A 33 6.68 2.20 10.69
CA GLN A 33 5.29 2.21 11.12
C GLN A 33 4.39 1.29 10.27
N ARG A 34 4.57 1.30 8.94
CA ARG A 34 3.81 0.40 8.06
C ARG A 34 4.13 -1.08 8.28
N LYS A 35 5.35 -1.39 8.73
CA LYS A 35 5.74 -2.76 9.09
C LYS A 35 5.16 -3.18 10.44
N THR A 36 5.15 -2.29 11.44
CA THR A 36 4.65 -2.59 12.80
C THR A 36 3.13 -2.65 12.84
N ASP A 37 2.47 -1.63 12.29
CA ASP A 37 1.03 -1.43 12.45
C ASP A 37 0.24 -2.21 11.38
N GLY A 38 0.95 -2.71 10.37
CA GLY A 38 0.36 -3.33 9.19
C GLY A 38 -0.43 -2.33 8.34
N PRO A 39 -1.22 -2.83 7.37
CA PRO A 39 -2.04 -1.96 6.53
C PRO A 39 -3.17 -1.31 7.34
N SER A 40 -3.32 0.01 7.19
CA SER A 40 -4.46 0.76 7.76
C SER A 40 -5.80 0.19 7.30
N SER A 41 -6.88 0.45 8.04
CA SER A 41 -8.24 0.06 7.64
C SER A 41 -8.62 0.56 6.24
N ARG A 42 -8.17 1.78 5.89
CA ARG A 42 -8.35 2.35 4.54
C ARG A 42 -7.60 1.56 3.47
N GLU A 43 -6.38 1.13 3.76
CA GLU A 43 -5.56 0.34 2.85
C GLU A 43 -6.11 -1.09 2.68
N LYS A 44 -6.63 -1.69 3.76
CA LYS A 44 -7.35 -2.98 3.70
C LYS A 44 -8.60 -2.85 2.81
N ARG A 45 -9.46 -1.86 3.06
CA ARG A 45 -10.64 -1.56 2.24
C ARG A 45 -10.27 -1.32 0.77
N ARG A 46 -9.19 -0.59 0.49
CA ARG A 46 -8.71 -0.37 -0.88
C ARG A 46 -8.30 -1.68 -1.55
N ARG A 47 -7.54 -2.53 -0.87
CA ARG A 47 -7.14 -3.86 -1.40
C ARG A 47 -8.36 -4.75 -1.66
N GLU A 48 -9.36 -4.72 -0.80
CA GLU A 48 -10.62 -5.45 -1.01
C GLU A 48 -11.38 -4.94 -2.23
N LEU A 49 -11.50 -3.62 -2.39
CA LEU A 49 -12.10 -3.00 -3.56
C LEU A 49 -11.33 -3.35 -4.85
N GLU A 50 -10.00 -3.31 -4.84
CA GLU A 50 -9.16 -3.72 -5.97
C GLU A 50 -9.39 -5.19 -6.35
N ARG A 51 -9.59 -6.08 -5.37
CA ARG A 51 -9.95 -7.49 -5.64
C ARG A 51 -11.34 -7.59 -6.27
N ALA A 52 -12.31 -6.83 -5.80
CA ALA A 52 -13.66 -6.80 -6.38
C ALA A 52 -13.64 -6.31 -7.83
N VAL A 53 -12.92 -5.22 -8.11
CA VAL A 53 -12.69 -4.71 -9.47
C VAL A 53 -12.12 -5.81 -10.37
N ARG A 54 -11.04 -6.48 -9.93
CA ARG A 54 -10.40 -7.56 -10.71
C ARG A 54 -11.35 -8.73 -10.93
N ARG A 55 -12.10 -9.14 -9.91
CA ARG A 55 -13.08 -10.22 -10.02
C ARG A 55 -14.14 -9.90 -11.07
N ILE A 56 -14.75 -8.71 -11.01
CA ILE A 56 -15.79 -8.29 -11.97
C ILE A 56 -15.22 -8.23 -13.39
N PHE A 57 -13.99 -7.72 -13.56
CA PHE A 57 -13.33 -7.68 -14.85
C PHE A 57 -13.15 -9.08 -15.45
N LEU A 58 -12.63 -10.04 -14.67
CA LEU A 58 -12.44 -11.41 -15.11
C LEU A 58 -13.75 -12.16 -15.37
N GLU A 59 -14.77 -11.98 -14.50
CA GLU A 59 -16.12 -12.54 -14.70
C GLU A 59 -16.76 -12.05 -16.00
N SER A 60 -16.48 -10.80 -16.39
CA SER A 60 -16.96 -10.24 -17.65
C SER A 60 -16.20 -10.73 -18.89
N ARG A 61 -15.26 -11.68 -18.72
CA ARG A 61 -14.28 -12.08 -19.76
C ARG A 61 -13.53 -10.88 -20.32
N GLU A 62 -13.14 -9.97 -19.43
CA GLU A 62 -12.36 -8.77 -19.74
C GLU A 62 -13.07 -7.76 -20.66
N THR A 63 -14.38 -7.92 -20.87
CA THR A 63 -15.17 -7.01 -21.75
C THR A 63 -15.68 -5.76 -21.04
N TYR A 64 -15.74 -5.76 -19.70
CA TYR A 64 -16.24 -4.61 -18.95
C TYR A 64 -15.13 -3.59 -18.74
N GLY A 65 -15.31 -2.40 -19.32
CA GLY A 65 -14.52 -1.23 -18.97
C GLY A 65 -14.94 -0.58 -17.64
N SER A 66 -14.19 0.44 -17.23
CA SER A 66 -14.40 1.18 -15.96
C SER A 66 -15.87 1.52 -15.66
N PRO A 67 -16.68 2.07 -16.59
CA PRO A 67 -18.08 2.41 -16.30
C PRO A 67 -18.95 1.21 -15.89
N ARG A 68 -18.78 0.06 -16.55
CA ARG A 68 -19.57 -1.16 -16.28
C ARG A 68 -19.12 -1.84 -15.00
N ILE A 69 -17.81 -1.80 -14.70
CA ILE A 69 -17.27 -2.28 -13.43
C ILE A 69 -17.80 -1.41 -12.28
N HIS A 70 -17.79 -0.09 -12.43
CA HIS A 70 -18.32 0.83 -11.42
C HIS A 70 -19.81 0.59 -11.15
N ALA A 71 -20.61 0.40 -12.20
CA ALA A 71 -22.02 0.04 -12.04
C ALA A 71 -22.23 -1.26 -11.27
N ARG A 72 -21.39 -2.29 -11.51
CA ARG A 72 -21.43 -3.55 -10.74
C ARG A 72 -21.00 -3.37 -9.29
N LEU A 73 -19.98 -2.55 -9.04
CA LEU A 73 -19.53 -2.23 -7.68
C LEU A 73 -20.62 -1.49 -6.87
N LEU A 74 -21.35 -0.56 -7.48
CA LEU A 74 -22.53 0.08 -6.88
C LEU A 74 -23.62 -0.94 -6.55
N GLN A 75 -23.92 -1.85 -7.48
CA GLN A 75 -24.92 -2.91 -7.27
C GLN A 75 -24.55 -3.86 -6.12
N GLU A 76 -23.25 -4.11 -5.92
CA GLU A 76 -22.71 -4.93 -4.83
C GLU A 76 -22.51 -4.14 -3.51
N GLY A 77 -22.79 -2.83 -3.49
CA GLY A 77 -22.69 -2.00 -2.29
C GLY A 77 -21.28 -1.62 -1.85
N TRP A 78 -20.30 -1.65 -2.77
CA TRP A 78 -18.91 -1.26 -2.47
C TRP A 78 -18.72 0.24 -2.30
N ILE A 79 -19.44 1.01 -3.12
CA ILE A 79 -19.38 2.45 -3.34
C ILE A 79 -20.79 3.02 -3.45
#